data_AF-A0A354GYD9-F1
#
_entry.id   AF-A0A354GYD9-F1
#
_cell.length_a   1.000
_cell.length_b   1.000
_cell.length_c   1.000
_cell.angle_alpha   90.00
_cell.angle_beta   90.00
_cell.angle_gamma   90.00
#
_symmetry.space_group_name_H-M   'P 1'
#
loop_
_entity.id
_entity.type
_entity.pdbx_description
1 polymer ?
#
loop_
_entity_poly.entity_id
_entity_poly.type
_entity_poly.pdbx_seq_one_letter_code
_entity_poly.pdbx_strand_id
1 'polypeptide(L)' 'MPAYNAERTLAATLADVPAGAVDEVILVDDGSTDRTVQVARDMGLTVIVHPENRGYGGNQKTC' A
#
# COMPACT_ATOMS: atom_id res chain seq x y z
N MET A 1 -2.68 -4.65 -1.23
CA MET A 1 -2.65 -3.49 -2.13
C MET A 1 -1.19 -3.13 -2.43
N PRO A 2 -0.70 -3.41 -3.65
CA PRO A 2 0.67 -3.08 -4.02
C PRO A 2 0.86 -1.57 -4.16
N ALA A 3 1.98 -1.05 -3.67
CA ALA A 3 2.30 0.37 -3.70
C ALA A 3 3.78 0.63 -4.05
N TYR A 4 4.01 1.69 -4.82
CA TYR A 4 5.33 2.27 -5.09
C TYR A 4 5.15 3.74 -5.49
N ASN A 5 5.65 4.66 -4.67
CA ASN A 5 5.52 6.11 -4.83
C ASN A 5 4.06 6.59 -5.04
N ALA A 6 3.17 6.19 -4.14
CA ALA A 6 1.73 6.39 -4.18
C ALA A 6 1.21 7.42 -3.16
N GLU A 7 2.06 8.27 -2.55
CA GLU A 7 1.67 9.17 -1.45
C GLU A 7 0.47 10.08 -1.80
N ARG A 8 0.34 10.45 -3.08
CA ARG A 8 -0.70 11.38 -3.57
C ARG A 8 -2.02 10.70 -3.90
N THR A 9 -2.00 9.40 -4.18
CA THR A 9 -3.18 8.66 -4.66
C THR A 9 -3.73 7.70 -3.61
N LEU A 10 -2.92 7.29 -2.64
CA LEU A 10 -3.27 6.30 -1.62
C LEU A 10 -4.62 6.58 -0.93
N ALA A 11 -4.85 7.83 -0.49
CA ALA A 11 -6.09 8.21 0.18
C ALA A 11 -7.33 8.02 -0.71
N ALA A 12 -7.23 8.46 -1.97
CA ALA A 12 -8.32 8.35 -2.93
C ALA A 12 -8.59 6.88 -3.29
N THR A 13 -7.53 6.10 -3.53
CA THR A 13 -7.64 4.66 -3.82
C THR A 13 -8.31 3.90 -2.68
N LEU A 14 -8.01 4.24 -1.43
CA LEU A 14 -8.66 3.61 -0.28
C LEU A 14 -10.14 4.03 -0.17
N ALA A 15 -10.46 5.29 -0.46
CA ALA A 15 -11.83 5.81 -0.43
C ALA A 15 -12.73 5.19 -1.51
N ASP A 16 -12.16 4.74 -2.63
CA ASP A 16 -12.88 4.04 -3.70
C ASP A 16 -13.26 2.59 -3.33
N VAL A 17 -12.69 2.03 -2.26
CA VAL A 17 -13.06 0.70 -1.76
C VAL A 17 -14.38 0.82 -0.98
N PRO A 18 -15.48 0.17 -1.41
CA PRO A 18 -16.75 0.27 -0.70
C PRO A 18 -16.64 -0.25 0.74
N ALA A 19 -17.30 0.44 1.68
CA ALA A 19 -17.31 0.02 3.08
C ALA A 19 -17.87 -1.41 3.21
N GLY A 20 -17.12 -2.28 3.88
CA GLY A 20 -17.47 -3.70 4.07
C GLY A 20 -17.21 -4.60 2.86
N ALA A 21 -16.57 -4.11 1.79
CA ALA A 21 -16.18 -4.95 0.64
C ALA A 21 -15.03 -5.91 0.95
N VAL A 22 -14.22 -5.59 1.97
CA VAL A 22 -13.06 -6.37 2.40
C VAL A 22 -12.97 -6.37 3.93
N ASP A 23 -12.44 -7.45 4.49
CA ASP A 23 -12.21 -7.57 5.93
C ASP A 23 -10.98 -6.76 6.39
N GLU A 24 -9.94 -6.71 5.56
CA GLU A 24 -8.68 -6.00 5.86
C GLU A 24 -8.05 -5.44 4.58
N VAL A 25 -7.37 -4.30 4.70
CA VAL A 25 -6.50 -3.74 3.65
C VAL A 25 -5.05 -3.77 4.14
N ILE A 26 -4.24 -4.61 3.51
CA ILE A 26 -2.79 -4.65 3.71
C ILE A 26 -2.11 -3.90 2.57
N LEU A 27 -1.30 -2.89 2.88
CA LEU A 27 -0.46 -2.19 1.92
C LEU A 27 0.91 -2.87 1.84
N VAL A 28 1.35 -3.22 0.63
CA VAL A 28 2.67 -3.80 0.38
C VAL A 28 3.47 -2.80 -0.45
N ASP A 29 4.46 -2.16 0.18
CA ASP A 29 5.30 -1.13 -0.40
C ASP A 29 6.58 -1.74 -1.01
N ASP A 30 6.89 -1.39 -2.26
CA ASP A 30 8.04 -1.92 -3.00
C ASP A 30 9.28 -0.99 -2.94
N GLY A 31 9.55 -0.43 -1.76
CA GLY A 31 10.70 0.45 -1.53
C GLY A 31 10.45 1.87 -2.05
N SER A 32 9.28 2.44 -1.77
CA SER A 32 8.97 3.83 -2.10
C SER A 32 9.98 4.79 -1.48
N THR A 33 10.30 5.86 -2.21
CA THR A 33 11.20 6.93 -1.76
C THR A 33 10.45 8.19 -1.33
N ASP A 34 9.14 8.23 -1.54
CA ASP A 34 8.24 9.28 -1.07
C ASP A 34 7.62 8.92 0.30
N ARG A 35 6.56 9.62 0.71
CA ARG A 35 5.91 9.38 2.02
C ARG A 35 4.85 8.28 1.98
N THR A 36 4.79 7.43 0.97
CA THR A 36 3.75 6.37 0.84
C THR A 36 3.59 5.55 2.11
N VAL A 37 4.70 5.05 2.66
CA VAL A 37 4.71 4.24 3.90
C VAL A 37 4.21 5.03 5.11
N GLN A 38 4.60 6.30 5.22
CA GLN A 38 4.15 7.15 6.32
C GLN A 38 2.65 7.41 6.23
N VAL A 39 2.16 7.82 5.07
CA VAL A 39 0.73 8.08 4.82
C VAL A 39 -0.11 6.82 5.11
N ALA A 40 0.36 5.65 4.69
CA ALA A 40 -0.33 4.38 4.94
C ALA A 40 -0.45 4.06 6.44
N ARG A 41 0.62 4.29 7.20
CA ARG A 41 0.63 4.10 8.66
C ARG A 41 -0.27 5.11 9.37
N ASP A 42 -0.26 6.36 8.94
CA ASP A 42 -1.12 7.42 9.51
C ASP A 42 -2.62 7.13 9.27
N MET A 43 -2.95 6.41 8.19
CA MET A 43 -4.29 5.91 7.90
C MET A 43 -4.67 4.63 8.68
N GLY A 44 -3.75 4.07 9.46
CA GLY A 44 -3.98 2.85 10.24
C GLY A 44 -3.94 1.55 9.42
N LEU A 45 -3.34 1.56 8.23
CA LEU A 45 -3.20 0.35 7.42
C LEU A 45 -2.13 -0.58 7.99
N THR A 46 -2.33 -1.89 7.81
CA THR A 46 -1.23 -2.87 7.93
C THR A 46 -0.27 -2.65 6.78
N VAL A 47 1.03 -2.42 7.06
CA VAL A 47 2.03 -2.09 6.04
C VAL A 47 3.19 -3.09 6.05
N ILE A 48 3.45 -3.72 4.90
CA ILE A 48 4.65 -4.51 4.63
C ILE A 48 5.54 -3.71 3.69
N VAL A 49 6.83 -3.60 3.99
CA VAL A 49 7.80 -2.85 3.16
C VAL A 49 8.88 -3.82 2.68
N HIS A 50 9.08 -3.87 1.37
CA HIS A 50 10.19 -4.61 0.78
C HIS A 50 11.50 -3.81 0.86
N PRO A 51 12.65 -4.48 1.06
CA PRO A 51 13.94 -3.81 1.11
C PRO A 51 14.38 -3.25 -0.25
N GLU A 52 13.83 -3.77 -1.34
CA GLU A 52 14.08 -3.34 -2.72
C GLU A 52 12.81 -3.53 -3.56
N ASN A 53 12.72 -2.83 -4.69
CA ASN A 53 11.60 -2.94 -5.60
C ASN A 53 11.62 -4.30 -6.32
N ARG A 54 10.62 -5.14 -6.04
CA ARG A 54 10.47 -6.50 -6.60
C ARG A 54 9.58 -6.52 -7.84
N GLY A 55 9.12 -5.35 -8.30
CA GLY A 55 8.18 -5.17 -9.39
C GLY A 55 6.75 -5.56 -8.99
N TYR A 56 5.78 -5.07 -9.76
CA TYR A 56 4.35 -5.25 -9.47
C TYR A 56 3.91 -6.70 -9.24
N GLY A 57 4.46 -7.65 -10.01
CA GLY A 57 4.18 -9.07 -9.86
C GLY A 57 4.82 -9.70 -8.63
N GLY A 58 5.98 -9.20 -8.19
CA GLY A 58 6.62 -9.61 -6.95
C GLY A 58 5.89 -9.05 -5.73
N ASN A 59 5.45 -7.80 -5.81
CA ASN A 59 4.71 -7.09 -4.77
C ASN A 59 3.42 -7.83 -4.38
N GLN A 60 2.63 -8.28 -5.35
CA GLN A 60 1.35 -8.97 -5.08
C GLN A 60 1.49 -10.39 -4.48
N LYS A 61 2.70 -10.96 -4.41
CA LYS A 61 2.93 -12.33 -3.94
C LYS A 61 3.41 -12.41 -2.49
N THR A 62 3.29 -11.32 -1.74
CA THR A 62 3.86 -11.19 -0.40
C THR A 62 2.99 -11.77 0.70
N CYS A 63 1.67 -11.76 0.53
CA CYS A 63 0.70 -12.27 1.50
C CYS A 63 -0.57 -12.76 0.81
#